data_AF-A0A3N5JN78-F1
#
_entry.id   AF-A0A3N5JN78-F1
#
_cell.length_a   1.000
_cell.length_b   1.000
_cell.length_c   1.000
_cell.angle_alpha   90.00
_cell.angle_beta   90.00
_cell.angle_gamma   90.00
#
_symmetry.space_group_name_H-M   'P 1'
#
loop_
_entity.id
_entity.type
_entity.pdbx_description
1 polymer ?
#
loop_
_entity_poly.entity_id
_entity_poly.type
_entity_poly.pdbx_seq_one_letter_code
_entity_poly.pdbx_strand_id
1 'polypeptide(L)'
;MKHKYQILLFGILMVCILTAYMGCGKDETTVGPTTNSDPNAPTYPVTVTVLNPSGSPQGGVTVTLQNPPKVSTIFTALTDSLGRATIQSPSGVQIIIATMGTVFQVTVTVNVNATSTPTVVSTPIRLTQVTTATQKVLVVSASAEELENVLRTIGYTKFDSTDIYTMVNRANTDSIGLLTYLKQYSLIFSDCDGGSEYSSSYEALSRTYGRYVAQGGKMYGGHYNYYHLGRIWPGYYSDSNRDGQYENFGDSLQVVDQTLKTALGYSLASWSSSIDSRRLSGYEKWSAYPSSSKIYAVIYRTTPSIGVIVENHIGTGKYLWTDYHNQDIKDDPKLVKIVQYFLLSM
;
A
#
# COMPACT_ATOMS: atom_id res chain seq x y z
N MET A 1 13.13 -68.54 16.69
CA MET A 1 14.49 -68.69 16.12
C MET A 1 14.94 -67.28 15.72
N LYS A 2 15.81 -66.61 16.50
CA LYS A 2 17.29 -66.59 16.35
C LYS A 2 17.67 -66.07 14.94
N HIS A 3 18.44 -65.01 14.66
CA HIS A 3 19.46 -64.17 15.34
C HIS A 3 19.56 -62.84 14.54
N LYS A 4 19.57 -61.62 15.11
CA LYS A 4 20.75 -60.79 15.51
C LYS A 4 22.11 -61.11 14.85
N TYR A 5 22.64 -60.18 14.04
CA TYR A 5 24.06 -59.74 13.95
C TYR A 5 24.04 -58.36 13.26
N GLN A 6 24.42 -57.22 13.87
CA GLN A 6 25.73 -56.77 14.37
C GLN A 6 26.86 -56.80 13.32
N ILE A 7 27.46 -55.63 13.06
CA ILE A 7 28.91 -55.27 13.11
C ILE A 7 29.12 -54.03 12.21
N LEU A 8 29.39 -52.84 12.78
CA LEU A 8 30.67 -52.27 13.29
C LEU A 8 31.43 -51.53 12.16
N LEU A 9 31.55 -50.19 12.16
CA LEU A 9 32.46 -49.32 12.94
C LEU A 9 33.92 -49.43 12.49
N PHE A 10 34.51 -48.32 12.00
CA PHE A 10 35.94 -47.94 12.05
C PHE A 10 36.06 -46.57 11.34
N GLY A 11 36.74 -45.51 11.81
CA GLY A 11 37.51 -45.18 13.02
C GLY A 11 37.72 -43.65 12.99
N ILE A 12 37.53 -42.91 14.08
CA ILE A 12 38.55 -42.53 15.08
C ILE A 12 39.81 -41.90 14.44
N LEU A 13 39.94 -40.58 14.57
CA LEU A 13 41.23 -39.95 14.88
C LEU A 13 41.06 -39.07 16.13
N MET A 14 41.39 -39.70 17.26
CA MET A 14 41.80 -39.16 18.55
C MET A 14 43.09 -38.32 18.32
N VAL A 15 43.38 -37.19 18.97
CA VAL A 15 43.89 -37.08 20.34
C VAL A 15 44.10 -35.58 20.66
N CYS A 16 43.72 -35.23 21.89
CA CYS A 16 44.15 -34.16 22.80
C CYS A 16 45.27 -33.20 22.37
N ILE A 17 45.11 -31.90 22.70
CA ILE A 17 46.03 -31.18 23.60
C ILE A 17 45.22 -30.09 24.34
N LEU A 18 45.21 -30.23 25.65
CA LEU A 18 44.87 -29.20 26.62
C LEU A 18 46.13 -28.35 26.81
N THR A 19 46.12 -27.09 26.39
CA THR A 19 47.06 -26.08 26.90
C THR A 19 46.30 -24.78 27.14
N ALA A 20 46.13 -24.48 28.42
CA ALA A 20 45.89 -23.14 28.90
C ALA A 20 47.03 -22.24 28.39
N TYR A 21 46.68 -21.15 27.72
CA TYR A 21 47.51 -19.95 27.67
C TYR A 21 46.64 -18.79 28.11
N MET A 22 47.06 -18.17 29.21
CA MET A 22 46.68 -16.82 29.60
C MET A 22 46.98 -15.90 28.41
N GLY A 23 45.96 -15.18 27.95
CA GLY A 23 46.07 -14.14 26.94
C GLY A 23 45.08 -13.04 27.28
N CYS A 24 45.53 -12.06 28.05
CA CYS A 24 44.82 -10.81 28.26
C CYS A 24 44.80 -10.07 26.91
N GLY A 25 43.64 -10.03 26.26
CA GLY A 25 43.39 -9.28 25.05
C GLY A 25 41.93 -8.87 25.05
N LYS A 26 41.69 -7.58 25.36
CA LYS A 26 40.44 -6.92 24.99
C LYS A 26 40.32 -7.05 23.47
N ASP A 27 39.22 -7.60 22.96
CA ASP A 27 38.51 -7.02 21.81
C ASP A 27 37.21 -7.76 21.48
N GLU A 28 36.19 -6.92 21.30
CA GLU A 28 35.00 -7.06 20.48
C GLU A 28 34.08 -8.28 20.69
N THR A 29 33.21 -8.15 21.69
CA THR A 29 31.88 -8.76 21.65
C THR A 29 31.12 -8.28 20.40
N THR A 30 30.98 -9.16 19.41
CA THR A 30 29.89 -9.10 18.44
C THR A 30 28.56 -9.23 19.19
N VAL A 31 27.99 -8.08 19.59
CA VAL A 31 26.66 -8.01 20.20
C VAL A 31 25.63 -8.24 19.10
N GLY A 32 25.06 -9.45 19.06
CA GLY A 32 23.86 -9.71 18.28
C GLY A 32 22.67 -8.89 18.80
N PRO A 33 21.57 -8.78 18.05
CA PRO A 33 20.40 -7.99 18.47
C PRO A 33 19.89 -8.53 19.82
N THR A 34 19.96 -7.71 20.86
CA THR A 34 19.53 -8.11 22.21
C THR A 34 18.02 -8.17 22.28
N THR A 35 17.45 -9.35 22.52
CA THR A 35 16.00 -9.59 22.62
C THR A 35 15.41 -9.31 24.00
N ASN A 36 16.20 -8.81 24.95
CA ASN A 36 15.76 -8.44 26.31
C ASN A 36 16.05 -6.96 26.55
N SER A 37 15.23 -6.08 25.98
CA SER A 37 15.35 -4.64 26.17
C SER A 37 14.61 -4.22 27.44
N ASP A 38 15.34 -3.68 28.42
CA ASP A 38 14.78 -3.03 29.61
C ASP A 38 13.71 -2.00 29.20
N PRO A 39 12.46 -2.08 29.71
CA PRO A 39 11.40 -1.12 29.39
C PRO A 39 11.72 0.33 29.77
N ASN A 40 12.73 0.53 30.63
CA ASN A 40 13.22 1.83 31.09
C ASN A 40 14.54 2.26 30.43
N ALA A 41 15.04 1.51 29.45
CA ALA A 41 16.26 1.88 28.73
C ALA A 41 16.14 3.29 28.13
N PRO A 42 17.16 4.16 28.27
CA PRO A 42 17.20 5.44 27.58
C PRO A 42 17.07 5.25 26.07
N THR A 43 16.37 6.18 25.43
CA THR A 43 16.17 6.17 23.98
C THR A 43 16.73 7.43 23.35
N TYR A 44 17.20 7.29 22.11
CA TYR A 44 17.86 8.33 21.34
C TYR A 44 17.23 8.45 19.95
N PRO A 45 17.22 9.65 19.34
CA PRO A 45 16.60 9.86 18.05
C PRO A 45 17.39 9.18 16.93
N VAL A 46 16.67 8.55 16.01
CA VAL A 46 17.19 7.95 14.78
C VAL A 46 16.37 8.46 13.61
N THR A 47 17.05 9.02 12.61
CA THR A 47 16.42 9.53 11.39
C THR A 47 16.78 8.65 10.20
N VAL A 48 15.75 8.21 9.47
CA VAL A 48 15.88 7.47 8.21
C VAL A 48 15.33 8.30 7.05
N THR A 49 15.86 8.05 5.85
CA THR A 49 15.24 8.48 4.59
C THR A 49 14.80 7.25 3.81
N VAL A 50 13.52 7.16 3.47
CA VAL A 50 12.92 6.06 2.72
C VAL A 50 12.65 6.47 1.29
N LEU A 51 13.06 5.61 0.36
CA LEU A 51 12.79 5.73 -1.07
C LEU A 51 11.78 4.68 -1.51
N ASN A 52 10.96 5.02 -2.49
CA ASN A 52 10.13 4.07 -3.19
C ASN A 52 10.99 3.16 -4.10
N PRO A 53 10.42 2.08 -4.68
CA PRO A 53 11.19 1.15 -5.51
C PRO A 53 11.84 1.78 -6.74
N SER A 54 11.33 2.91 -7.25
CA SER A 54 11.95 3.66 -8.36
C SER A 54 13.08 4.59 -7.92
N GLY A 55 13.22 4.85 -6.61
CA GLY A 55 14.32 5.64 -6.03
C GLY A 55 13.95 7.07 -5.64
N SER A 56 12.68 7.45 -5.75
CA SER A 56 12.21 8.76 -5.29
C SER A 56 11.87 8.73 -3.80
N PRO A 57 12.03 9.85 -3.06
CA PRO A 57 11.59 9.94 -1.67
C PRO A 57 10.13 9.57 -1.49
N GLN A 58 9.83 8.76 -0.47
CA GLN A 58 8.49 8.21 -0.23
C GLN A 58 7.91 8.67 1.11
N GLY A 59 6.87 9.51 1.05
CA GLY A 59 6.07 9.89 2.21
C GLY A 59 5.00 8.85 2.58
N GLY A 60 4.58 8.86 3.85
CA GLY A 60 3.55 7.96 4.39
C GLY A 60 4.02 6.53 4.68
N VAL A 61 5.33 6.26 4.66
CA VAL A 61 5.89 4.96 5.06
C VAL A 61 5.92 4.89 6.58
N THR A 62 5.42 3.79 7.14
CA THR A 62 5.57 3.51 8.56
C THR A 62 6.99 3.04 8.83
N VAL A 63 7.72 3.79 9.65
CA VAL A 63 9.04 3.43 10.14
C VAL A 63 8.89 3.04 11.60
N THR A 64 9.33 1.83 11.97
CA THR A 64 9.18 1.29 13.31
C THR A 64 10.45 0.60 13.80
N LEU A 65 10.71 0.67 15.10
CA LEU A 65 11.75 -0.13 15.75
C LEU A 65 11.28 -1.58 15.86
N GLN A 66 12.11 -2.52 15.42
CA GLN A 66 11.85 -3.93 15.66
C GLN A 66 12.05 -4.26 17.15
N ASN A 67 11.08 -4.92 17.77
CA ASN A 67 11.11 -5.32 19.18
C ASN A 67 11.38 -4.13 20.13
N PRO A 68 10.50 -3.11 20.16
CA PRO A 68 10.69 -1.97 21.03
C PRO A 68 10.64 -2.38 22.51
N PRO A 69 11.33 -1.67 23.42
CA PRO A 69 11.36 -1.98 24.85
C PRO A 69 10.01 -1.90 25.54
N LYS A 70 9.08 -1.17 24.96
CA LYS A 70 7.68 -1.06 25.38
C LYS A 70 6.80 -0.67 24.21
N VAL A 71 5.51 -0.93 24.32
CA VAL A 71 4.52 -0.44 23.36
C VAL A 71 4.39 1.08 23.54
N SER A 72 4.90 1.84 22.57
CA SER A 72 4.82 3.31 22.57
C SER A 72 4.94 3.86 21.16
N THR A 73 4.23 4.96 20.90
CA THR A 73 4.24 5.65 19.61
C THR A 73 5.59 6.30 19.29
N ILE A 74 6.45 6.56 20.28
CA ILE A 74 7.78 7.16 20.02
C ILE A 74 8.70 6.27 19.17
N PHE A 75 8.42 4.95 19.13
CA PHE A 75 9.18 3.97 18.35
C PHE A 75 8.66 3.84 16.92
N THR A 76 7.64 4.62 16.53
CA THR A 76 7.02 4.55 15.22
C THR A 76 6.74 5.95 14.68
N ALA A 77 7.03 6.18 13.41
CA ALA A 77 6.75 7.45 12.74
C ALA A 77 6.36 7.20 11.29
N LEU A 78 5.61 8.14 10.69
CA LEU A 78 5.39 8.19 9.26
C LEU A 78 6.45 9.06 8.61
N THR A 79 6.91 8.67 7.43
CA THR A 79 7.78 9.53 6.63
C THR A 79 7.03 10.75 6.10
N ASP A 80 7.70 11.90 6.08
CA ASP A 80 7.23 13.11 5.43
C ASP A 80 7.36 13.04 3.89
N SER A 81 6.99 14.11 3.19
CA SER A 81 7.08 14.20 1.73
C SER A 81 8.51 14.11 1.16
N LEU A 82 9.54 14.25 1.99
CA LEU A 82 10.95 14.06 1.66
C LEU A 82 11.43 12.64 2.02
N GLY A 83 10.51 11.74 2.40
CA GLY A 83 10.81 10.38 2.79
C GLY A 83 11.45 10.26 4.17
N ARG A 84 11.45 11.31 4.99
CA ARG A 84 12.18 11.34 6.27
C ARG A 84 11.26 11.00 7.43
N ALA A 85 11.73 10.13 8.32
CA ALA A 85 11.07 9.85 9.59
C ALA A 85 12.12 9.82 10.71
N THR A 86 11.74 10.32 11.88
CA THR A 86 12.55 10.22 13.10
C THR A 86 11.79 9.44 14.16
N ILE A 87 12.38 8.35 14.65
CA ILE A 87 11.87 7.56 15.77
C ILE A 87 12.85 7.62 16.94
N GLN A 88 12.41 7.19 18.12
CA GLN A 88 13.27 6.91 19.25
C GLN A 88 13.74 5.45 19.21
N SER A 89 14.94 5.17 19.71
CA SER A 89 15.48 3.82 19.79
C SER A 89 16.52 3.70 20.92
N PRO A 90 16.66 2.56 21.61
CA PRO A 90 17.81 2.31 22.47
C PRO A 90 19.12 2.46 21.70
N SER A 91 20.22 2.74 22.39
CA SER A 91 21.56 2.79 21.78
C SER A 91 22.04 1.40 21.35
N GLY A 92 23.12 1.37 20.57
CA GLY A 92 23.73 0.14 20.05
C GLY A 92 23.09 -0.35 18.76
N VAL A 93 23.30 -1.62 18.43
CA VAL A 93 22.80 -2.22 17.19
C VAL A 93 21.30 -2.47 17.29
N GLN A 94 20.53 -1.81 16.43
CA GLN A 94 19.08 -1.83 16.38
C GLN A 94 18.60 -2.19 14.99
N ILE A 95 17.38 -2.71 14.89
CA ILE A 95 16.78 -3.05 13.61
C ILE A 95 15.56 -2.15 13.39
N ILE A 96 15.57 -1.41 12.29
CA ILE A 96 14.46 -0.55 11.87
C ILE A 96 13.75 -1.23 10.71
N ILE A 97 12.43 -1.25 10.77
CA ILE A 97 11.57 -1.76 9.71
C ILE A 97 10.83 -0.57 9.11
N ALA A 98 10.95 -0.41 7.80
CA ALA A 98 10.11 0.50 7.03
C ALA A 98 9.10 -0.31 6.23
N THR A 99 7.82 -0.08 6.47
CA THR A 99 6.70 -0.73 5.79
C THR A 99 5.80 0.29 5.12
N MET A 100 5.37 -0.03 3.91
CA MET A 100 4.29 0.67 3.25
C MET A 100 3.21 -0.36 2.92
N GLY A 101 2.18 -0.36 3.77
CA GLY A 101 1.08 -1.29 3.69
C GLY A 101 1.54 -2.71 3.94
N THR A 102 0.91 -3.66 3.25
CA THR A 102 1.27 -5.07 3.38
C THR A 102 2.32 -5.51 2.36
N VAL A 103 2.52 -4.75 1.28
CA VAL A 103 3.25 -5.23 0.10
C VAL A 103 4.70 -4.76 0.03
N PHE A 104 5.05 -3.63 0.65
CA PHE A 104 6.41 -3.10 0.60
C PHE A 104 7.04 -3.04 1.97
N GLN A 105 8.23 -3.61 2.07
CA GLN A 105 9.01 -3.61 3.30
C GLN A 105 10.50 -3.54 2.99
N VAL A 106 11.24 -2.96 3.92
CA VAL A 106 12.68 -3.13 4.04
C VAL A 106 13.05 -3.13 5.52
N THR A 107 14.08 -3.91 5.85
CA THR A 107 14.65 -3.98 7.19
C THR A 107 16.09 -3.52 7.12
N VAL A 108 16.49 -2.62 8.03
CA VAL A 108 17.84 -2.06 8.09
C VAL A 108 18.39 -2.16 9.50
N THR A 109 19.66 -2.51 9.61
CA THR A 109 20.41 -2.49 10.87
C THR A 109 21.09 -1.15 11.03
N VAL A 110 20.93 -0.52 12.19
CA VAL A 110 21.49 0.80 12.51
C VAL A 110 22.21 0.72 13.85
N ASN A 111 23.41 1.29 13.95
CA ASN A 111 24.09 1.48 15.23
C ASN A 111 23.73 2.86 15.79
N VAL A 112 22.90 2.89 16.83
CA VAL A 112 22.34 4.10 17.43
C VAL A 112 23.28 4.66 18.50
N ASN A 113 23.69 5.91 18.34
CA ASN A 113 24.54 6.60 19.30
C ASN A 113 23.75 7.00 20.55
N ALA A 114 24.38 6.91 21.72
CA ALA A 114 23.81 7.34 22.99
C ALA A 114 23.87 8.87 23.17
N THR A 115 23.34 9.64 22.21
CA THR A 115 23.39 11.10 22.18
C THR A 115 22.05 11.71 21.79
N SER A 116 21.81 12.98 22.16
CA SER A 116 20.60 13.71 21.78
C SER A 116 20.59 14.13 20.30
N THR A 117 21.74 14.13 19.65
CA THR A 117 21.84 14.37 18.19
C THR A 117 21.33 13.13 17.44
N PRO A 118 20.39 13.29 16.48
CA PRO A 118 19.87 12.17 15.73
C PRO A 118 20.97 11.33 15.06
N THR A 119 20.94 10.02 15.27
CA THR A 119 21.69 9.09 14.43
C THR A 119 21.03 9.10 13.04
N VAL A 120 21.73 9.60 12.02
CA VAL A 120 21.22 9.63 10.65
C VAL A 120 21.72 8.40 9.91
N VAL A 121 20.80 7.61 9.36
CA VAL A 121 21.17 6.50 8.47
C VAL A 121 21.69 7.09 7.16
N SER A 122 22.98 6.89 6.90
CA SER A 122 23.70 7.56 5.81
C SER A 122 23.27 7.13 4.41
N THR A 123 22.78 5.90 4.27
CA THR A 123 22.26 5.37 3.01
C THR A 123 20.73 5.35 3.06
N PRO A 124 20.03 6.03 2.14
CA PRO A 124 18.58 5.94 2.04
C PRO A 124 18.13 4.48 1.85
N ILE A 125 17.08 4.07 2.56
CA ILE A 125 16.53 2.72 2.47
C ILE A 125 15.49 2.66 1.36
N ARG A 126 15.67 1.76 0.39
CA ARG A 126 14.75 1.57 -0.72
C ARG A 126 13.74 0.47 -0.37
N LEU A 127 12.45 0.77 -0.48
CA LEU A 127 11.38 -0.21 -0.31
C LEU A 127 11.48 -1.30 -1.38
N THR A 128 11.21 -2.54 -0.96
CA THR A 128 11.16 -3.69 -1.86
C THR A 128 9.80 -4.36 -1.79
N GLN A 129 9.29 -4.83 -2.93
CA GLN A 129 8.05 -5.58 -2.97
C GLN A 129 8.27 -6.93 -2.31
N VAL A 130 7.58 -7.19 -1.20
CA VAL A 130 7.49 -8.50 -0.58
C VAL A 130 6.39 -9.26 -1.28
N THR A 131 6.76 -10.29 -2.04
CA THR A 131 5.77 -11.21 -2.62
C THR A 131 5.69 -12.47 -1.80
N THR A 132 4.69 -12.56 -0.94
CA THR A 132 4.29 -13.82 -0.27
C THR A 132 3.10 -14.45 -1.00
N ALA A 133 2.85 -15.74 -0.74
CA ALA A 133 1.71 -16.46 -1.33
C ALA A 133 0.35 -15.82 -0.98
N THR A 134 0.28 -15.03 0.09
CA THR A 134 -0.94 -14.37 0.59
C THR A 134 -1.09 -12.91 0.16
N GLN A 135 -0.14 -12.35 -0.59
CA GLN A 135 -0.10 -10.94 -1.00
C GLN A 135 -0.18 -10.77 -2.53
N LYS A 136 -0.95 -11.66 -3.19
CA LYS A 136 -1.12 -11.59 -4.63
C LYS A 136 -1.98 -10.39 -5.01
N VAL A 137 -1.58 -9.74 -6.09
CA VAL A 137 -2.32 -8.64 -6.72
C VAL A 137 -2.86 -9.10 -8.06
N LEU A 138 -4.13 -8.79 -8.33
CA LEU A 138 -4.75 -9.00 -9.64
C LEU A 138 -5.01 -7.66 -10.30
N VAL A 139 -4.64 -7.54 -11.58
CA VAL A 139 -5.06 -6.46 -12.47
C VAL A 139 -6.11 -6.99 -13.42
N VAL A 140 -7.31 -6.42 -13.35
CA VAL A 140 -8.40 -6.62 -14.30
C VAL A 140 -8.31 -5.47 -15.29
N SER A 141 -7.66 -5.70 -16.42
CA SER A 141 -7.39 -4.68 -17.41
C SER A 141 -8.56 -4.47 -18.35
N ALA A 142 -8.65 -3.25 -18.85
CA ALA A 142 -9.58 -2.84 -19.89
C ALA A 142 -8.83 -2.00 -20.94
N SER A 143 -9.51 -1.74 -22.06
CA SER A 143 -8.84 -1.24 -23.27
C SER A 143 -8.23 0.17 -23.15
N ALA A 144 -8.59 0.97 -22.14
CA ALA A 144 -8.34 2.41 -22.12
C ALA A 144 -7.37 2.92 -21.02
N GLU A 145 -6.92 2.08 -20.08
CA GLU A 145 -6.47 2.62 -18.78
C GLU A 145 -5.02 2.28 -18.38
N GLU A 146 -4.41 1.27 -19.01
CA GLU A 146 -3.01 0.87 -18.79
C GLU A 146 -2.56 0.83 -17.32
N LEU A 147 -3.42 0.36 -16.41
CA LEU A 147 -3.13 0.37 -14.97
C LEU A 147 -1.91 -0.46 -14.58
N GLU A 148 -1.54 -1.46 -15.38
CA GLU A 148 -0.26 -2.15 -15.25
C GLU A 148 0.93 -1.18 -15.33
N ASN A 149 0.87 -0.15 -16.17
CA ASN A 149 1.92 0.86 -16.30
C ASN A 149 1.96 1.75 -15.06
N VAL A 150 0.80 2.15 -14.52
CA VAL A 150 0.72 2.87 -13.23
C VAL A 150 1.34 2.03 -12.11
N LEU A 151 0.99 0.74 -12.04
CA LEU A 151 1.53 -0.20 -11.05
C LEU A 151 3.05 -0.36 -11.14
N ARG A 152 3.59 -0.41 -12.36
CA ARG A 152 5.05 -0.44 -12.57
C ARG A 152 5.72 0.85 -12.12
N THR A 153 5.11 2.01 -12.39
CA THR A 153 5.62 3.32 -11.96
C THR A 153 5.72 3.44 -10.43
N ILE A 154 4.74 2.91 -9.71
CA ILE A 154 4.76 2.90 -8.22
C ILE A 154 5.62 1.76 -7.63
N GLY A 155 6.11 0.84 -8.47
CA GLY A 155 7.09 -0.18 -8.10
C GLY A 155 6.54 -1.59 -7.87
N TYR A 156 5.30 -1.88 -8.25
CA TYR A 156 4.83 -3.27 -8.36
C TYR A 156 5.49 -3.90 -9.59
N THR A 157 6.30 -4.94 -9.34
CA THR A 157 7.01 -5.68 -10.39
C THR A 157 6.38 -7.05 -10.66
N LYS A 158 5.52 -7.52 -9.74
CA LYS A 158 4.83 -8.81 -9.82
C LYS A 158 3.35 -8.63 -9.48
N PHE A 159 2.49 -9.06 -10.41
CA PHE A 159 1.04 -9.13 -10.28
C PHE A 159 0.49 -10.10 -11.36
N ASP A 160 -0.67 -10.69 -11.10
CA ASP A 160 -1.42 -11.43 -12.11
C ASP A 160 -2.28 -10.43 -12.91
N SER A 161 -2.64 -10.79 -14.14
CA SER A 161 -3.54 -9.99 -14.98
C SER A 161 -4.60 -10.84 -15.67
N THR A 162 -5.75 -10.22 -15.95
CA THR A 162 -6.87 -10.75 -16.74
C THR A 162 -7.60 -9.58 -17.39
N ASP A 163 -8.38 -9.83 -18.45
CA ASP A 163 -9.22 -8.79 -19.05
C ASP A 163 -10.61 -8.71 -18.40
N ILE A 164 -11.22 -7.53 -18.46
CA ILE A 164 -12.54 -7.25 -17.88
C ILE A 164 -13.66 -8.11 -18.49
N TYR A 165 -13.61 -8.42 -19.79
CA TYR A 165 -14.64 -9.24 -20.44
C TYR A 165 -14.59 -10.69 -19.98
N THR A 166 -13.41 -11.24 -19.73
CA THR A 166 -13.22 -12.55 -19.08
C THR A 166 -13.85 -12.54 -17.70
N MET A 167 -13.69 -11.47 -16.93
CA MET A 167 -14.30 -11.33 -15.60
C MET A 167 -15.83 -11.25 -15.68
N VAL A 168 -16.37 -10.47 -16.61
CA VAL A 168 -17.82 -10.37 -16.88
C VAL A 168 -18.39 -11.74 -17.28
N ASN A 169 -17.76 -12.43 -18.23
CA ASN A 169 -18.20 -13.74 -18.70
C ASN A 169 -18.17 -14.79 -17.59
N ARG A 170 -17.11 -14.81 -16.77
CA ARG A 170 -17.01 -15.68 -15.59
C ARG A 170 -18.10 -15.35 -14.57
N ALA A 171 -18.37 -14.08 -14.31
CA ALA A 171 -19.40 -13.68 -13.36
C ALA A 171 -20.80 -14.14 -13.79
N ASN A 172 -21.11 -13.99 -15.08
CA ASN A 172 -22.39 -14.39 -15.66
C ASN A 172 -22.56 -15.92 -15.75
N THR A 173 -21.46 -16.65 -15.94
CA THR A 173 -21.48 -18.12 -16.01
C THR A 173 -21.47 -18.78 -14.63
N ASP A 174 -20.53 -18.37 -13.76
CA ASP A 174 -20.32 -18.93 -12.43
C ASP A 174 -19.76 -17.87 -11.47
N SER A 175 -20.67 -17.10 -10.87
CA SER A 175 -20.30 -16.06 -9.92
C SER A 175 -19.70 -16.60 -8.61
N ILE A 176 -19.90 -17.88 -8.27
CA ILE A 176 -19.33 -18.52 -7.07
C ILE A 176 -17.89 -18.92 -7.33
N GLY A 177 -17.62 -19.55 -8.48
CA GLY A 177 -16.27 -19.84 -8.95
C GLY A 177 -15.43 -18.57 -9.11
N LEU A 178 -16.03 -17.51 -9.68
CA LEU A 178 -15.35 -16.22 -9.78
C LEU A 178 -14.99 -15.65 -8.39
N LEU A 179 -15.93 -15.65 -7.44
CA LEU A 179 -15.64 -15.19 -6.07
C LEU A 179 -14.50 -16.01 -5.43
N THR A 180 -14.48 -17.33 -5.64
CA THR A 180 -13.42 -18.22 -5.15
C THR A 180 -12.06 -17.89 -5.76
N TYR A 181 -12.03 -17.57 -7.06
CA TYR A 181 -10.83 -17.07 -7.74
C TYR A 181 -10.35 -15.74 -7.15
N LEU A 182 -11.25 -14.76 -6.98
CA LEU A 182 -10.91 -13.43 -6.45
C LEU A 182 -10.31 -13.47 -5.04
N LYS A 183 -10.75 -14.40 -4.19
CA LYS A 183 -10.21 -14.58 -2.83
C LYS A 183 -8.75 -14.98 -2.76
N GLN A 184 -8.13 -15.38 -3.87
CA GLN A 184 -6.70 -15.66 -3.93
C GLN A 184 -5.85 -14.37 -3.89
N TYR A 185 -6.49 -13.21 -4.08
CA TYR A 185 -5.85 -11.91 -4.20
C TYR A 185 -6.13 -11.04 -2.98
N SER A 186 -5.07 -10.42 -2.44
CA SER A 186 -5.16 -9.47 -1.34
C SER A 186 -5.63 -8.08 -1.80
N LEU A 187 -5.47 -7.78 -3.09
CA LEU A 187 -5.87 -6.53 -3.71
C LEU A 187 -6.20 -6.77 -5.19
N ILE A 188 -7.35 -6.24 -5.62
CA ILE A 188 -7.78 -6.25 -7.02
C ILE A 188 -7.80 -4.83 -7.54
N PHE A 189 -7.19 -4.66 -8.70
CA PHE A 189 -7.19 -3.47 -9.51
C PHE A 189 -8.16 -3.69 -10.66
N SER A 190 -9.15 -2.81 -10.84
CA SER A 190 -10.07 -2.88 -11.96
C SER A 190 -9.99 -1.60 -12.76
N ASP A 191 -9.63 -1.74 -14.02
CA ASP A 191 -9.72 -0.67 -15.01
C ASP A 191 -11.17 -0.33 -15.31
N CYS A 192 -11.37 0.84 -15.91
CA CYS A 192 -12.63 1.15 -16.56
C CYS A 192 -12.63 0.82 -18.05
N ASP A 193 -13.78 0.39 -18.55
CA ASP A 193 -14.05 -0.04 -19.91
C ASP A 193 -14.90 0.98 -20.66
N GLY A 194 -14.51 2.26 -20.58
CA GLY A 194 -15.11 3.34 -21.36
C GLY A 194 -16.62 3.58 -21.10
N GLY A 195 -17.12 3.19 -19.93
CA GLY A 195 -18.52 3.37 -19.52
C GLY A 195 -19.44 2.20 -19.89
N SER A 196 -18.91 1.14 -20.49
CA SER A 196 -19.68 -0.08 -20.79
C SER A 196 -20.20 -0.77 -19.51
N GLU A 197 -19.60 -0.44 -18.36
CA GLU A 197 -19.95 -0.98 -17.04
C GLU A 197 -21.38 -0.62 -16.61
N TYR A 198 -22.00 0.39 -17.22
CA TYR A 198 -23.42 0.71 -17.05
C TYR A 198 -24.35 -0.42 -17.53
N SER A 199 -23.91 -1.22 -18.50
CA SER A 199 -24.75 -2.26 -19.10
C SER A 199 -25.08 -3.40 -18.13
N SER A 200 -26.22 -4.06 -18.37
CA SER A 200 -26.71 -5.16 -17.51
C SER A 200 -25.78 -6.37 -17.47
N SER A 201 -24.90 -6.55 -18.46
CA SER A 201 -23.91 -7.64 -18.48
C SER A 201 -22.92 -7.56 -17.32
N TYR A 202 -22.67 -6.37 -16.78
CA TYR A 202 -21.76 -6.14 -15.66
C TYR A 202 -22.41 -6.36 -14.29
N GLU A 203 -23.72 -6.57 -14.20
CA GLU A 203 -24.40 -6.69 -12.92
C GLU A 203 -23.90 -7.84 -12.06
N ALA A 204 -23.72 -9.02 -12.65
CA ALA A 204 -23.21 -10.19 -11.93
C ALA A 204 -21.78 -9.95 -11.44
N LEU A 205 -20.97 -9.24 -12.23
CA LEU A 205 -19.61 -8.86 -11.85
C LEU A 205 -19.63 -7.88 -10.67
N SER A 206 -20.41 -6.80 -10.73
CA SER A 206 -20.55 -5.84 -9.62
C SER A 206 -20.98 -6.51 -8.32
N ARG A 207 -21.99 -7.40 -8.37
CA ARG A 207 -22.43 -8.17 -7.19
C ARG A 207 -21.33 -9.10 -6.67
N THR A 208 -20.50 -9.64 -7.54
CA THR A 208 -19.36 -10.50 -7.15
C THR A 208 -18.24 -9.70 -6.50
N TYR A 209 -17.91 -8.52 -7.05
CA TYR A 209 -17.00 -7.57 -6.41
C TYR A 209 -17.51 -7.13 -5.03
N GLY A 210 -18.79 -6.78 -4.90
CA GLY A 210 -19.40 -6.46 -3.61
C GLY A 210 -19.26 -7.59 -2.58
N ARG A 211 -19.46 -8.85 -3.00
CA ARG A 211 -19.26 -10.03 -2.12
C ARG A 211 -17.80 -10.26 -1.76
N TYR A 212 -16.86 -10.02 -2.68
CA TYR A 212 -15.43 -10.09 -2.40
C TYR A 212 -15.04 -9.05 -1.33
N VAL A 213 -15.45 -7.79 -1.51
CA VAL A 213 -15.21 -6.71 -0.55
C VAL A 213 -15.87 -7.01 0.80
N ALA A 214 -17.13 -7.46 0.82
CA ALA A 214 -17.83 -7.81 2.06
C ALA A 214 -17.12 -8.90 2.89
N GLN A 215 -16.27 -9.71 2.25
CA GLN A 215 -15.51 -10.79 2.88
C GLN A 215 -14.07 -10.41 3.22
N GLY A 216 -13.77 -9.11 3.31
CA GLY A 216 -12.45 -8.58 3.66
C GLY A 216 -11.55 -8.30 2.46
N GLY A 217 -12.06 -8.48 1.25
CA GLY A 217 -11.34 -8.13 0.03
C GLY A 217 -11.08 -6.63 -0.10
N LYS A 218 -10.02 -6.28 -0.85
CA LYS A 218 -9.63 -4.90 -1.11
C LYS A 218 -9.64 -4.66 -2.60
N MET A 219 -10.27 -3.56 -3.02
CA MET A 219 -10.41 -3.24 -4.43
C MET A 219 -10.07 -1.78 -4.70
N TYR A 220 -9.42 -1.55 -5.82
CA TYR A 220 -9.23 -0.24 -6.43
C TYR A 220 -9.98 -0.20 -7.76
N GLY A 221 -10.74 0.87 -8.00
CA GLY A 221 -11.37 1.13 -9.29
C GLY A 221 -11.26 2.59 -9.71
N GLY A 222 -10.83 2.83 -10.94
CA GLY A 222 -10.77 4.16 -11.55
C GLY A 222 -12.06 4.54 -12.27
N HIS A 223 -12.36 5.83 -12.31
CA HIS A 223 -13.39 6.48 -13.11
C HIS A 223 -14.71 5.68 -13.25
N TYR A 224 -15.01 5.07 -14.40
CA TYR A 224 -16.29 4.36 -14.65
C TYR A 224 -16.55 3.15 -13.75
N ASN A 225 -15.58 2.73 -12.93
CA ASN A 225 -15.81 1.75 -11.87
C ASN A 225 -16.88 2.18 -10.86
N TYR A 226 -17.27 3.46 -10.83
CA TYR A 226 -18.42 3.90 -10.05
C TYR A 226 -19.72 3.15 -10.40
N TYR A 227 -19.88 2.66 -11.64
CA TYR A 227 -21.06 1.85 -12.01
C TYR A 227 -21.13 0.56 -11.19
N HIS A 228 -19.97 0.01 -10.78
CA HIS A 228 -19.94 -1.05 -9.81
C HIS A 228 -20.43 -0.57 -8.44
N LEU A 229 -20.00 0.61 -7.98
CA LEU A 229 -20.44 1.18 -6.70
C LEU A 229 -21.96 1.39 -6.66
N GLY A 230 -22.58 1.89 -7.73
CA GLY A 230 -24.03 2.05 -7.87
C GLY A 230 -24.82 0.76 -7.62
N ARG A 231 -24.23 -0.39 -7.96
CA ARG A 231 -24.85 -1.71 -7.75
C ARG A 231 -24.47 -2.33 -6.40
N ILE A 232 -23.33 -1.98 -5.84
CA ILE A 232 -22.85 -2.50 -4.54
C ILE A 232 -23.48 -1.71 -3.38
N TRP A 233 -23.64 -0.39 -3.51
CA TRP A 233 -24.27 0.53 -2.56
C TRP A 233 -25.44 1.29 -3.23
N PRO A 234 -26.56 0.61 -3.51
CA PRO A 234 -27.70 1.24 -4.17
C PRO A 234 -28.23 2.44 -3.33
N GLY A 235 -28.61 3.51 -4.03
CA GLY A 235 -29.17 4.73 -3.42
C GLY A 235 -28.14 5.78 -2.99
N TYR A 236 -26.85 5.44 -2.91
CA TYR A 236 -25.79 6.43 -2.68
C TYR A 236 -25.13 6.90 -3.99
N TYR A 237 -25.03 5.98 -4.96
CA TYR A 237 -24.36 6.19 -6.23
C TYR A 237 -25.30 6.06 -7.44
N SER A 238 -26.61 6.23 -7.22
CA SER A 238 -27.65 6.04 -8.24
C SER A 238 -27.86 7.25 -9.15
N ASP A 239 -27.56 8.45 -8.67
CA ASP A 239 -27.79 9.69 -9.39
C ASP A 239 -26.45 10.35 -9.67
N SER A 240 -26.02 10.25 -10.91
CA SER A 240 -24.85 10.96 -11.38
C SER A 240 -25.34 12.24 -12.06
N ASN A 241 -24.98 13.40 -11.50
CA ASN A 241 -25.29 14.68 -12.15
C ASN A 241 -24.36 14.82 -13.36
N ARG A 242 -24.78 14.19 -14.46
CA ARG A 242 -24.08 14.12 -15.74
C ARG A 242 -24.09 15.44 -16.52
N ASP A 243 -24.95 16.37 -16.11
CA ASP A 243 -25.34 17.51 -16.94
C ASP A 243 -24.88 18.85 -16.36
N GLY A 244 -23.89 19.47 -17.01
CA GLY A 244 -23.83 20.92 -17.25
C GLY A 244 -23.54 21.88 -16.08
N GLN A 245 -23.87 21.54 -14.84
CA GLN A 245 -23.83 22.50 -13.72
C GLN A 245 -22.44 22.67 -13.11
N TYR A 246 -21.52 21.74 -13.38
CA TYR A 246 -20.19 21.74 -12.80
C TYR A 246 -19.04 21.87 -13.81
N GLU A 247 -19.32 22.38 -15.02
CA GLU A 247 -18.39 22.39 -16.16
C GLU A 247 -17.22 23.37 -16.03
N ASN A 248 -17.18 24.23 -15.01
CA ASN A 248 -16.18 25.30 -14.90
C ASN A 248 -15.44 25.38 -13.56
N PHE A 249 -15.59 24.38 -12.69
CA PHE A 249 -14.82 24.34 -11.44
C PHE A 249 -13.41 23.90 -11.78
N GLY A 250 -12.48 24.86 -11.78
CA GLY A 250 -11.08 24.67 -12.18
C GLY A 250 -10.49 23.37 -11.64
N ASP A 251 -9.66 22.76 -12.48
CA ASP A 251 -9.13 21.39 -12.37
C ASP A 251 -8.22 21.28 -11.16
N SER A 252 -8.83 21.17 -9.98
CA SER A 252 -8.12 21.24 -8.73
C SER A 252 -8.76 20.29 -7.73
N LEU A 253 -7.92 19.41 -7.21
CA LEU A 253 -8.25 18.51 -6.12
C LEU A 253 -7.79 19.13 -4.81
N GLN A 254 -8.68 19.21 -3.85
CA GLN A 254 -8.34 19.52 -2.46
C GLN A 254 -8.26 18.22 -1.67
N VAL A 255 -7.06 17.87 -1.21
CA VAL A 255 -6.88 16.80 -0.24
C VAL A 255 -7.50 17.29 1.07
N VAL A 256 -8.37 16.50 1.69
CA VAL A 256 -9.03 16.86 2.96
C VAL A 256 -8.49 16.04 4.13
N ASP A 257 -8.04 14.80 3.90
CA ASP A 257 -7.43 13.95 4.93
C ASP A 257 -6.03 14.47 5.34
N GLN A 258 -5.82 14.63 6.66
CA GLN A 258 -4.59 15.23 7.20
C GLN A 258 -3.37 14.32 7.09
N THR A 259 -3.56 13.00 7.20
CA THR A 259 -2.48 12.03 7.06
C THR A 259 -1.97 12.04 5.61
N LEU A 260 -2.90 12.02 4.66
CA LEU A 260 -2.61 12.09 3.24
C LEU A 260 -1.94 13.43 2.87
N LYS A 261 -2.44 14.56 3.36
CA LYS A 261 -1.78 15.88 3.16
C LYS A 261 -0.32 15.85 3.60
N THR A 262 -0.05 15.25 4.76
CA THR A 262 1.29 15.17 5.36
C THR A 262 2.20 14.28 4.50
N ALA A 263 1.70 13.13 4.07
CA ALA A 263 2.45 12.21 3.20
C ALA A 263 2.75 12.81 1.82
N LEU A 264 1.78 13.52 1.23
CA LEU A 264 1.92 14.12 -0.10
C LEU A 264 2.76 15.41 -0.09
N GLY A 265 2.75 16.15 1.02
CA GLY A 265 3.39 17.47 1.13
C GLY A 265 2.62 18.59 0.44
N TYR A 266 1.37 18.35 0.04
CA TYR A 266 0.47 19.35 -0.53
C TYR A 266 -0.98 19.08 -0.10
N SER A 267 -1.79 20.13 -0.10
CA SER A 267 -3.23 20.08 0.16
C SER A 267 -4.09 20.39 -1.06
N LEU A 268 -3.47 20.93 -2.12
CA LEU A 268 -4.12 21.29 -3.37
C LEU A 268 -3.26 20.79 -4.53
N ALA A 269 -3.86 20.02 -5.44
CA ALA A 269 -3.27 19.67 -6.72
C ALA A 269 -4.09 20.37 -7.81
N SER A 270 -3.47 21.27 -8.57
CA SER A 270 -4.08 21.95 -9.70
C SER A 270 -3.35 21.65 -11.02
N TRP A 271 -4.12 21.67 -12.12
CA TRP A 271 -3.65 21.48 -13.50
C TRP A 271 -3.96 22.71 -14.35
N SER A 272 -3.09 23.04 -15.30
CA SER A 272 -3.17 24.28 -16.06
C SER A 272 -3.92 24.12 -17.39
N SER A 273 -5.01 24.90 -17.52
CA SER A 273 -5.69 25.30 -18.77
C SER A 273 -6.58 24.27 -19.49
N SER A 274 -7.38 24.79 -20.41
CA SER A 274 -8.52 24.17 -21.11
C SER A 274 -8.25 23.00 -22.04
N ILE A 275 -7.02 22.50 -22.07
CA ILE A 275 -6.53 21.53 -23.06
C ILE A 275 -5.88 20.31 -22.37
N ASP A 276 -5.77 20.33 -21.04
CA ASP A 276 -5.23 19.17 -20.31
C ASP A 276 -6.27 18.04 -20.33
N SER A 277 -5.96 16.88 -20.90
CA SER A 277 -6.90 15.73 -20.90
C SER A 277 -7.15 15.18 -19.49
N ARG A 278 -6.24 15.49 -18.55
CA ARG A 278 -6.33 15.13 -17.13
C ARG A 278 -7.26 16.05 -16.33
N ARG A 279 -7.91 17.01 -17.00
CA ARG A 279 -8.96 17.84 -16.39
C ARG A 279 -10.01 16.94 -15.77
N LEU A 280 -10.53 17.33 -14.62
CA LEU A 280 -11.71 16.72 -14.00
C LEU A 280 -13.01 17.12 -14.75
N SER A 281 -12.93 17.30 -16.08
CA SER A 281 -14.06 17.63 -16.95
C SER A 281 -14.74 16.36 -17.46
N GLY A 282 -16.05 16.23 -17.22
CA GLY A 282 -16.88 15.11 -17.69
C GLY A 282 -17.19 14.03 -16.66
N TYR A 283 -16.78 14.24 -15.41
CA TYR A 283 -16.86 13.22 -14.37
C TYR A 283 -18.18 13.24 -13.61
N GLU A 284 -18.49 12.08 -13.07
CA GLU A 284 -19.74 11.76 -12.42
C GLU A 284 -19.64 12.17 -10.96
N LYS A 285 -20.58 13.01 -10.52
CA LYS A 285 -20.45 13.77 -9.27
C LYS A 285 -21.47 13.28 -8.27
N TRP A 286 -21.00 12.67 -7.19
CA TRP A 286 -21.84 12.29 -6.06
C TRP A 286 -21.67 13.25 -4.89
N SER A 287 -22.79 13.64 -4.30
CA SER A 287 -22.82 14.39 -3.04
C SER A 287 -23.23 13.51 -1.86
N ALA A 288 -23.77 12.32 -2.14
CA ALA A 288 -24.16 11.31 -1.16
C ALA A 288 -23.17 10.15 -1.18
N TYR A 289 -22.84 9.66 0.02
CA TYR A 289 -21.93 8.54 0.22
C TYR A 289 -22.47 7.65 1.33
N PRO A 290 -22.21 6.33 1.31
CA PRO A 290 -22.47 5.48 2.46
C PRO A 290 -21.83 6.09 3.71
N SER A 291 -22.50 6.03 4.86
CA SER A 291 -21.96 6.57 6.12
C SER A 291 -20.66 5.89 6.56
N SER A 292 -20.40 4.69 6.03
CA SER A 292 -19.16 3.95 6.22
C SER A 292 -18.00 4.44 5.34
N SER A 293 -18.21 5.44 4.49
CA SER A 293 -17.20 5.92 3.53
C SER A 293 -16.24 6.91 4.17
N LYS A 294 -14.99 6.88 3.71
CA LYS A 294 -13.99 7.89 4.02
C LYS A 294 -13.62 8.67 2.77
N ILE A 295 -13.81 9.97 2.81
CA ILE A 295 -13.45 10.90 1.73
C ILE A 295 -12.04 11.44 2.00
N TYR A 296 -11.13 11.22 1.06
CA TYR A 296 -9.75 11.68 1.18
C TYR A 296 -9.50 12.99 0.45
N ALA A 297 -10.25 13.23 -0.61
CA ALA A 297 -10.12 14.43 -1.41
C ALA A 297 -11.43 14.79 -2.10
N VAL A 298 -11.61 16.09 -2.34
CA VAL A 298 -12.79 16.66 -2.95
C VAL A 298 -12.42 17.57 -4.13
N ILE A 299 -13.37 17.81 -5.03
CA ILE A 299 -13.22 18.86 -6.03
C ILE A 299 -13.17 20.21 -5.31
N TYR A 300 -12.13 21.00 -5.62
CA TYR A 300 -11.94 22.31 -5.02
C TYR A 300 -13.09 23.26 -5.39
N ARG A 301 -13.60 23.99 -4.39
CA ARG A 301 -14.66 25.00 -4.53
C ARG A 301 -16.01 24.49 -5.08
N THR A 302 -16.32 23.20 -4.97
CA THR A 302 -17.68 22.73 -5.25
C THR A 302 -18.56 22.82 -4.00
N THR A 303 -19.83 23.17 -4.21
CA THR A 303 -20.89 23.10 -3.19
C THR A 303 -22.05 22.29 -3.76
N PRO A 304 -22.44 21.17 -3.14
CA PRO A 304 -21.75 20.50 -2.02
C PRO A 304 -20.33 20.03 -2.40
N SER A 305 -19.52 19.69 -1.40
CA SER A 305 -18.19 19.09 -1.65
C SER A 305 -18.36 17.71 -2.28
N ILE A 306 -17.72 17.51 -3.43
CA ILE A 306 -17.80 16.26 -4.20
C ILE A 306 -16.52 15.48 -3.95
N GLY A 307 -16.63 14.32 -3.32
CA GLY A 307 -15.52 13.38 -3.14
C GLY A 307 -15.07 12.78 -4.46
N VAL A 308 -13.76 12.84 -4.72
CA VAL A 308 -13.12 12.29 -5.92
C VAL A 308 -12.12 11.19 -5.61
N ILE A 309 -11.88 10.97 -4.32
CA ILE A 309 -11.11 9.86 -3.78
C ILE A 309 -11.85 9.38 -2.54
N VAL A 310 -12.50 8.23 -2.68
CA VAL A 310 -13.45 7.72 -1.68
C VAL A 310 -13.17 6.25 -1.40
N GLU A 311 -12.88 5.93 -0.15
CA GLU A 311 -12.80 4.55 0.34
C GLU A 311 -14.15 4.16 0.92
N ASN A 312 -14.81 3.21 0.26
CA ASN A 312 -16.05 2.63 0.71
C ASN A 312 -15.78 1.37 1.52
N HIS A 313 -16.58 1.13 2.55
CA HIS A 313 -16.44 -0.03 3.42
C HIS A 313 -17.73 -0.88 3.42
N ILE A 314 -17.56 -2.20 3.24
CA ILE A 314 -18.58 -3.22 3.55
C ILE A 314 -17.89 -4.34 4.34
N GLY A 315 -18.46 -4.65 5.52
CA GLY A 315 -17.83 -5.60 6.43
C GLY A 315 -16.44 -5.12 6.83
N THR A 316 -15.43 -5.99 6.68
CA THR A 316 -14.03 -5.67 6.95
C THR A 316 -13.24 -5.25 5.70
N GLY A 317 -13.83 -5.36 4.51
CA GLY A 317 -13.16 -5.01 3.27
C GLY A 317 -13.38 -3.56 2.85
N LYS A 318 -12.68 -3.20 1.77
CA LYS A 318 -12.59 -1.82 1.28
C LYS A 318 -12.65 -1.76 -0.24
N TYR A 319 -13.34 -0.76 -0.77
CA TYR A 319 -13.33 -0.40 -2.18
C TYR A 319 -12.91 1.06 -2.29
N LEU A 320 -11.68 1.30 -2.70
CA LEU A 320 -11.21 2.62 -3.06
C LEU A 320 -11.61 2.94 -4.50
N TRP A 321 -12.31 4.05 -4.66
CA TRP A 321 -12.63 4.59 -5.97
C TRP A 321 -12.01 5.97 -6.14
N THR A 322 -11.51 6.22 -7.36
CA THR A 322 -10.97 7.53 -7.74
C THR A 322 -11.57 7.98 -9.05
N ASP A 323 -11.86 9.28 -9.13
CA ASP A 323 -12.45 9.92 -10.29
C ASP A 323 -11.42 10.22 -11.40
N TYR A 324 -10.41 9.38 -11.56
CA TYR A 324 -9.35 9.54 -12.55
C TYR A 324 -9.39 8.39 -13.53
N HIS A 325 -9.15 8.70 -14.80
CA HIS A 325 -8.63 7.69 -15.70
C HIS A 325 -7.20 7.34 -15.25
N ASN A 326 -6.92 6.05 -15.11
CA ASN A 326 -5.61 5.50 -14.80
C ASN A 326 -4.56 5.92 -15.84
N GLN A 327 -4.96 6.14 -17.10
CA GLN A 327 -4.04 6.67 -18.13
C GLN A 327 -3.49 8.06 -17.76
N ASP A 328 -4.28 8.89 -17.07
CA ASP A 328 -3.86 10.23 -16.63
C ASP A 328 -2.94 10.16 -15.41
N ILE A 329 -3.08 9.10 -14.62
CA ILE A 329 -2.30 8.88 -13.39
C ILE A 329 -0.83 8.68 -13.73
N LYS A 330 -0.50 7.86 -14.73
CA LYS A 330 0.91 7.51 -15.04
C LYS A 330 1.75 8.74 -15.44
N ASP A 331 1.11 9.73 -16.05
CA ASP A 331 1.76 10.92 -16.61
C ASP A 331 1.76 12.11 -15.63
N ASP A 332 1.15 11.97 -14.45
CA ASP A 332 1.11 13.01 -13.42
C ASP A 332 1.74 12.55 -12.08
N PRO A 333 2.93 13.08 -11.71
CA PRO A 333 3.59 12.71 -10.47
C PRO A 333 2.79 12.95 -9.18
N LYS A 334 1.84 13.90 -9.17
CA LYS A 334 0.94 14.13 -8.02
C LYS A 334 -0.10 13.01 -7.94
N LEU A 335 -0.72 12.64 -9.06
CA LEU A 335 -1.68 11.53 -9.11
C LEU A 335 -1.01 10.18 -8.80
N VAL A 336 0.19 9.93 -9.34
CA VAL A 336 1.00 8.75 -8.98
C VAL A 336 1.19 8.67 -7.47
N LYS A 337 1.58 9.77 -6.80
CA LYS A 337 1.78 9.78 -5.34
C LYS A 337 0.50 9.51 -4.55
N ILE A 338 -0.62 10.04 -5.01
CA ILE A 338 -1.94 9.79 -4.42
C ILE A 338 -2.27 8.29 -4.49
N VAL A 339 -2.26 7.73 -5.71
CA VAL A 339 -2.55 6.32 -5.93
C VAL A 339 -1.56 5.45 -5.17
N GLN A 340 -0.27 5.77 -5.22
CA GLN A 340 0.77 5.09 -4.45
C GLN A 340 0.47 5.08 -2.95
N TYR A 341 0.07 6.20 -2.34
CA TYR A 341 -0.32 6.20 -0.92
C TYR A 341 -1.43 5.18 -0.64
N PHE A 342 -2.45 5.11 -1.48
CA PHE A 342 -3.59 4.24 -1.25
C PHE A 342 -3.31 2.77 -1.50
N LEU A 343 -2.73 2.45 -2.65
CA LEU A 343 -2.41 1.07 -3.00
C LEU A 343 -1.40 0.45 -2.04
N LEU A 344 -0.63 1.32 -1.38
CA LEU A 344 0.35 0.93 -0.38
C LEU A 344 -0.13 1.19 1.05
N SER A 345 -1.36 1.61 1.29
CA SER A 345 -1.95 1.69 2.64
C SER A 345 -3.15 0.77 2.83
N MET A 346 -3.65 0.20 1.74
CA MET A 346 -4.81 -0.71 1.73
C MET A 346 -4.55 -2.04 2.41
#